data_AF-A0A3G2L550-F1
#
_entry.id   AF-A0A3G2L550-F1
#
_cell.length_a   1.000
_cell.length_b   1.000
_cell.length_c   1.000
_cell.angle_alpha   90.00
_cell.angle_beta   90.00
_cell.angle_gamma   90.00
#
_symmetry.space_group_name_H-M   'P 1'
#
loop_
_entity.id
_entity.type
_entity.pdbx_description
1 polymer ?
#
loop_
_entity_poly.entity_id
_entity_poly.type
_entity_poly.pdbx_seq_one_letter_code
_entity_poly.pdbx_strand_id
1 'polypeptide(L)'
;MNKTFRILIMLTLIFVGVILGGILGFYGLFWICQYLDGQEAERAASGGGYVAVGWIFLFVTIPFGSLIGGITGFFGYKILKVKFLKAT
;
A
#
# COMPACT_ATOMS: atom_id res chain seq x y z
N MET A 1 19.56 -18.11 16.12
CA MET A 1 18.53 -17.04 16.10
C MET A 1 17.17 -17.68 16.39
N ASN A 2 16.49 -17.25 17.46
CA ASN A 2 15.24 -17.88 17.91
C ASN A 2 14.14 -17.82 16.83
N LYS A 3 13.33 -18.88 16.69
CA LYS A 3 12.25 -18.96 15.68
C LYS A 3 11.27 -17.79 15.82
N THR A 4 10.98 -17.38 17.05
CA THR A 4 10.11 -16.24 17.39
C THR A 4 10.65 -14.92 16.84
N PHE A 5 11.97 -14.71 16.91
CA PHE A 5 12.61 -13.47 16.45
C PHE A 5 12.55 -13.33 14.92
N ARG A 6 12.67 -14.43 14.17
CA ARG A 6 12.52 -14.43 12.70
C ARG A 6 11.11 -14.05 12.25
N ILE A 7 10.08 -14.54 12.95
CA ILE A 7 8.68 -14.24 12.65
C ILE A 7 8.37 -12.77 12.90
N LEU A 8 8.86 -12.24 14.02
CA LEU A 8 8.71 -10.82 14.37
C LEU A 8 9.31 -9.91 13.30
N ILE A 9 10.53 -10.18 12.84
CA ILE A 9 11.17 -9.39 11.77
C ILE A 9 10.35 -9.42 10.46
N MET A 10 9.84 -10.59 10.07
CA MET A 10 9.02 -10.70 8.86
C MET A 10 7.73 -9.89 8.97
N LEU A 11 7.05 -9.94 10.11
CA LEU A 11 5.85 -9.14 10.34
C LEU A 11 6.13 -7.65 10.29
N THR A 12 7.23 -7.19 10.90
CA THR A 12 7.64 -5.78 10.86
C THR A 12 7.93 -5.32 9.43
N LEU A 13 8.65 -6.12 8.64
CA LEU A 13 8.94 -5.78 7.24
C LEU A 13 7.67 -5.71 6.38
N ILE A 14 6.70 -6.60 6.61
CA ILE A 14 5.40 -6.55 5.92
C ILE A 14 4.65 -5.28 6.31
N PHE A 15 4.58 -4.95 7.60
CA PHE A 15 3.91 -3.74 8.08
C PHE A 15 4.55 -2.47 7.50
N VAL A 16 5.88 -2.38 7.53
CA VAL A 16 6.62 -1.26 6.94
C VAL A 16 6.35 -1.17 5.44
N GLY A 17 6.36 -2.30 4.73
CA GLY A 17 6.04 -2.33 3.29
C GLY A 17 4.63 -1.84 2.97
N VAL A 18 3.63 -2.25 3.76
CA VAL A 18 2.24 -1.80 3.60
C VAL A 18 2.09 -0.31 3.90
N ILE A 19 2.73 0.19 4.96
CA ILE A 19 2.69 1.61 5.31
C ILE A 19 3.37 2.45 4.23
N LEU A 20 4.59 2.09 3.82
CA LEU A 20 5.32 2.82 2.79
C LEU A 20 4.61 2.77 1.43
N GLY A 21 4.09 1.61 1.04
CA GLY A 21 3.31 1.46 -0.19
C GLY A 21 2.01 2.28 -0.17
N GLY A 22 1.32 2.32 0.98
CA GLY A 22 0.14 3.14 1.19
C GLY A 22 0.44 4.64 1.11
N ILE A 23 1.51 5.09 1.77
CA ILE A 23 1.93 6.50 1.75
C ILE A 23 2.36 6.92 0.33
N LEU A 24 3.20 6.13 -0.34
CA LEU A 24 3.65 6.42 -1.70
C LEU A 24 2.48 6.41 -2.69
N GLY A 25 1.58 5.44 -2.59
CA GLY A 25 0.37 5.38 -3.42
C GLY A 25 -0.54 6.58 -3.18
N PHE A 26 -0.73 6.98 -1.93
CA PHE A 26 -1.52 8.16 -1.57
C PHE A 26 -0.92 9.45 -2.11
N TYR A 27 0.37 9.71 -1.85
CA TYR A 27 1.02 10.92 -2.34
C TYR A 27 1.06 10.98 -3.87
N GLY A 28 1.25 9.85 -4.55
CA GLY A 28 1.20 9.77 -6.01
C GLY A 28 -0.18 10.14 -6.56
N LEU A 29 -1.25 9.55 -6.01
CA LEU A 29 -2.63 9.88 -6.39
C LEU A 29 -2.97 11.33 -6.08
N PHE A 30 -2.60 11.82 -4.90
CA PHE A 30 -2.85 13.20 -4.49
C PHE A 30 -2.19 14.20 -5.43
N TRP A 31 -0.94 13.95 -5.83
CA TRP A 31 -0.21 14.81 -6.75
C TRP A 31 -0.85 14.84 -8.15
N ILE A 32 -1.30 13.69 -8.66
CA ILE A 32 -2.04 13.60 -9.93
C ILE A 32 -3.38 14.36 -9.83
N CYS A 33 -4.12 14.19 -8.74
CA CYS A 33 -5.38 14.91 -8.51
C CYS A 33 -5.15 16.43 -8.47
N GLN A 34 -4.10 16.91 -7.80
CA GLN A 34 -3.73 18.33 -7.80
C GLN A 34 -3.35 18.83 -9.19
N TYR A 35 -2.61 18.02 -9.96
CA TYR A 35 -2.24 18.36 -11.33
C TYR A 35 -3.48 18.54 -12.22
N LEU A 36 -4.45 17.63 -12.12
CA LEU A 36 -5.71 17.70 -12.88
C LEU A 36 -6.59 18.86 -12.41
N ASP A 37 -6.69 19.11 -11.11
CA ASP A 37 -7.40 20.28 -10.56
C ASP A 37 -6.76 21.60 -11.03
N GLY A 38 -5.44 21.63 -11.22
CA GLY A 38 -4.74 22.77 -11.79
C GLY A 38 -5.07 23.01 -13.27
N GLN A 39 -5.46 21.98 -14.02
CA GLN A 39 -5.91 22.12 -15.40
C GLN A 39 -7.40 22.48 -15.50
N GLU A 40 -8.23 22.01 -14.58
CA GLU A 40 -9.67 22.28 -14.51
C GLU A 40 -10.02 23.23 -13.35
N ALA A 41 -9.31 24.36 -13.27
CA ALA A 41 -9.40 25.28 -12.13
C ALA A 41 -10.82 25.81 -11.83
N GLU A 42 -11.65 26.07 -12.86
CA GLU A 42 -13.05 26.50 -12.68
C GLU A 42 -13.93 25.43 -12.03
N ARG A 43 -13.67 24.15 -12.34
CA ARG A 43 -14.37 23.01 -11.75
C ARG A 43 -13.91 22.74 -10.32
N ALA A 44 -12.61 22.89 -10.06
CA ALA A 44 -12.07 22.76 -8.71
C ALA A 44 -12.63 23.86 -7.78
N ALA A 45 -12.76 25.10 -8.27
CA ALA A 45 -13.29 26.23 -7.51
C ALA A 45 -14.78 26.08 -7.12
N SER A 46 -15.55 25.28 -7.86
CA SER A 46 -16.97 25.00 -7.55
C SER A 46 -17.18 23.82 -6.60
N GLY A 47 -16.10 23.28 -6.00
CA GLY A 47 -16.16 22.21 -4.99
C GLY A 47 -16.17 20.79 -5.56
N GLY A 48 -16.06 20.63 -6.88
CA GLY A 48 -16.00 19.34 -7.57
C GLY A 48 -14.58 18.85 -7.88
N GLY A 49 -13.57 19.34 -7.17
CA GLY A 49 -12.15 19.05 -7.45
C GLY A 49 -11.78 17.57 -7.27
N TYR A 50 -10.95 17.07 -8.16
CA TYR A 50 -10.41 15.71 -8.17
C TYR A 50 -9.67 15.37 -6.87
N VAL A 51 -9.07 16.34 -6.18
CA VAL A 51 -8.46 16.13 -4.86
C VAL A 51 -9.50 15.72 -3.82
N ALA A 52 -10.68 16.34 -3.84
CA ALA A 52 -11.76 16.01 -2.90
C ALA A 52 -12.27 14.57 -3.12
N VAL A 53 -12.38 14.16 -4.39
CA VAL A 53 -12.72 12.78 -4.78
C VAL A 53 -11.59 11.81 -4.45
N GLY A 54 -10.33 12.23 -4.60
CA GLY A 54 -9.12 11.46 -4.28
C GLY A 54 -9.06 10.98 -2.83
N TRP A 55 -9.61 11.74 -1.88
CA TRP A 55 -9.72 11.31 -0.48
C TRP A 55 -10.62 10.07 -0.30
N ILE A 56 -11.66 9.92 -1.13
CA ILE A 56 -12.52 8.72 -1.12
C ILE A 56 -11.73 7.51 -1.61
N PHE A 57 -10.88 7.70 -2.63
CA PHE A 57 -9.99 6.64 -3.11
C PHE A 57 -8.96 6.20 -2.05
N LEU A 58 -8.61 7.05 -1.10
CA LEU A 58 -7.75 6.71 0.05
C LEU A 58 -8.39 5.61 0.93
N PHE A 59 -9.70 5.74 1.20
CA PHE A 59 -10.47 4.75 1.95
C PHE A 59 -10.60 3.41 1.22
N VAL A 60 -10.49 3.41 -0.12
CA VAL A 60 -10.53 2.19 -0.93
C VAL A 60 -9.12 1.59 -1.10
N THR A 61 -8.11 2.43 -1.34
CA THR A 61 -6.74 1.98 -1.63
C THR A 61 -6.02 1.40 -0.43
N ILE A 62 -6.27 1.88 0.80
CA ILE A 62 -5.66 1.29 2.01
C ILE A 62 -6.12 -0.17 2.21
N PRO A 63 -7.42 -0.49 2.25
CA PRO A 63 -7.87 -1.88 2.35
C PRO A 63 -7.33 -2.75 1.22
N PHE A 64 -7.42 -2.31 -0.03
CA PHE A 64 -6.93 -3.10 -1.18
C PHE A 64 -5.40 -3.30 -1.13
N GLY A 65 -4.64 -2.26 -0.80
CA GLY A 65 -3.18 -2.35 -0.64
C GLY A 65 -2.78 -3.28 0.50
N SER A 66 -3.50 -3.23 1.62
CA SER A 66 -3.29 -4.15 2.74
C SER A 66 -3.62 -5.61 2.37
N LEU A 67 -4.66 -5.81 1.54
CA LEU A 67 -5.09 -7.13 1.09
C LEU A 67 -4.08 -7.73 0.11
N ILE A 68 -3.62 -6.94 -0.87
CA ILE A 68 -2.57 -7.35 -1.82
C ILE A 68 -1.26 -7.58 -1.07
N GLY A 69 -0.86 -6.69 -0.17
CA GLY A 69 0.36 -6.85 0.64
C GLY A 69 0.32 -8.09 1.53
N GLY A 70 -0.81 -8.35 2.18
CA GLY A 70 -1.05 -9.56 2.98
C GLY A 70 -0.99 -10.84 2.15
N ILE A 71 -1.65 -10.87 0.99
CA ILE A 71 -1.61 -11.99 0.05
C ILE A 71 -0.16 -12.24 -0.43
N THR A 72 0.52 -11.19 -0.87
CA THR A 72 1.89 -11.29 -1.40
C THR A 72 2.86 -11.76 -0.31
N GLY A 73 2.71 -11.26 0.92
CA GLY A 73 3.47 -11.71 2.08
C GLY A 73 3.19 -13.17 2.45
N PHE A 74 1.93 -13.60 2.41
CA PHE A 74 1.53 -14.98 2.67
C PHE A 74 2.10 -15.96 1.63
N PHE A 75 1.96 -15.64 0.34
CA PHE A 75 2.54 -16.46 -0.73
C PHE A 75 4.07 -16.45 -0.70
N GLY A 76 4.69 -15.29 -0.44
CA GLY A 76 6.14 -15.18 -0.27
C GLY A 76 6.65 -16.05 0.89
N TYR A 77 5.96 -16.02 2.04
CA TYR A 77 6.26 -16.89 3.18
C TYR A 77 6.11 -18.37 2.83
N LYS A 78 5.02 -18.75 2.13
CA LYS A 78 4.78 -20.13 1.72
C LYS A 78 5.89 -20.65 0.79
N ILE A 79 6.31 -19.84 -0.19
CA ILE A 79 7.40 -20.17 -1.11
C ILE A 79 8.73 -20.32 -0.37
N LEU A 80 9.05 -19.39 0.55
CA LEU A 80 10.27 -19.44 1.35
C LEU A 80 10.31 -20.68 2.26
N LYS A 81 9.17 -21.03 2.88
CA LYS A 81 9.05 -22.21 3.74
C LYS A 81 9.29 -23.51 2.96
N VAL A 82 8.75 -23.63 1.73
CA VAL A 82 8.95 -24.80 0.86
C VAL A 82 10.41 -24.95 0.43
N LYS A 83 11.09 -23.85 0.08
CA LYS A 83 12.52 -23.88 -0.27
C LYS A 83 13.40 -24.28 0.92
N PHE A 84 13.10 -23.78 2.12
CA PHE A 84 13.87 -24.12 3.32
C PHE A 84 13.68 -25.58 3.76
N LEU A 85 12.48 -26.15 3.60
CA LEU A 85 12.20 -27.56 3.93
C LEU A 85 12.84 -28.57 2.97
N LYS A 86 13.17 -28.16 1.74
CA LYS A 86 13.89 -29.00 0.76
C LYS A 86 15.41 -28.94 0.91
N ALA A 87 15.94 -27.98 1.67
CA ALA A 87 17.37 -27.77 1.86
C ALA A 87 17.92 -28.44 3.14
N THR A 88 17.04 -29.06 3.94
CA THR A 88 17.35 -29.96 5.06
C THR A 88 16.95 -31.38 4.69
#